data_AF-D6KFN5-F1
#
_entry.id   AF-D6KFN5-F1
#
_cell.length_a   1.000
_cell.length_b   1.000
_cell.length_c   1.000
_cell.angle_alpha   90.00
_cell.angle_beta   90.00
_cell.angle_gamma   90.00
#
_symmetry.space_group_name_H-M   'P 1'
#
loop_
_entity.id
_entity.type
_entity.pdbx_description
1 polymer ?
#
loop_
_entity_poly.entity_id
_entity_poly.type
_entity_poly.pdbx_seq_one_letter_code
_entity_poly.pdbx_strand_id
1 'polypeptide(L)'
;MADILCGEDPEPSERFPAGPLFVPVRPGPSGCVARIFRTPLGDRTAVGFTCESSLIATLGPEQAWIRLAEPALRALIEPLGIATVTVDPQFTARPASPARPARAARPTCPVRPVNPVVPAPAPRVG
;
A
#
# COMPACT_ATOMS: atom_id res chain seq x y z
N MET A 1 -35.93 -15.00 46.89
CA MET A 1 -35.20 -13.71 46.79
C MET A 1 -33.71 -14.02 46.82
N ALA A 2 -33.06 -13.98 45.65
CA ALA A 2 -31.64 -13.68 45.42
C ALA A 2 -31.37 -14.07 43.95
N ASP A 3 -31.76 -13.15 43.08
CA ASP A 3 -31.46 -13.13 41.66
C ASP A 3 -29.97 -12.78 41.52
N ILE A 4 -29.14 -13.77 41.16
CA ILE A 4 -27.77 -13.52 40.70
C ILE A 4 -27.85 -13.27 39.19
N LEU A 5 -28.12 -12.01 38.84
CA LEU A 5 -27.72 -11.42 37.56
C LEU A 5 -26.20 -11.56 37.43
N CYS A 6 -25.74 -12.71 36.95
CA CYS A 6 -24.43 -12.83 36.34
C CYS A 6 -24.52 -12.06 35.01
N GLY A 7 -24.27 -10.75 35.08
CA GLY A 7 -23.77 -10.00 33.94
C GLY A 7 -22.40 -10.57 33.61
N GLU A 8 -22.38 -11.68 32.89
CA GLU A 8 -21.20 -12.15 32.18
C GLU A 8 -20.91 -11.07 31.12
N ASP A 9 -20.15 -10.06 31.52
CA ASP A 9 -19.42 -9.23 30.58
C ASP A 9 -18.67 -10.22 29.68
N PRO A 10 -19.00 -10.33 28.38
CA PRO A 10 -18.25 -11.21 27.51
C PRO A 10 -16.87 -10.58 27.41
N GLU A 11 -15.91 -11.09 28.19
CA GLU A 11 -14.49 -10.81 28.03
C GLU A 11 -14.23 -10.84 26.52
N PRO A 12 -13.76 -9.73 25.92
CA PRO A 12 -13.84 -9.50 24.50
C PRO A 12 -13.14 -10.66 23.83
N SER A 13 -13.96 -11.49 23.16
CA SER A 13 -13.60 -12.79 22.59
C SER A 13 -12.16 -12.76 22.18
N GLU A 14 -11.34 -13.55 22.86
CA GLU A 14 -9.96 -13.83 22.51
C GLU A 14 -9.97 -14.05 21.00
N ARG A 15 -9.60 -13.01 20.24
CA ARG A 15 -9.75 -13.00 18.78
C ARG A 15 -8.68 -13.97 18.32
N PHE A 16 -9.04 -15.25 18.29
CA PHE A 16 -8.23 -16.30 17.73
C PHE A 16 -7.70 -15.75 16.42
N PRO A 17 -6.37 -15.75 16.22
CA PRO A 17 -5.82 -15.25 14.97
C PRO A 17 -6.52 -16.07 13.89
N ALA A 18 -7.34 -15.39 13.07
CA ALA A 18 -7.83 -15.97 11.82
C ALA A 18 -6.60 -16.57 11.16
N GLY A 19 -6.64 -17.86 10.85
CA GLY A 19 -5.46 -18.66 10.54
C GLY A 19 -4.51 -18.01 9.53
N PRO A 20 -3.28 -18.56 9.36
CA PRO A 20 -2.23 -17.92 8.58
C PRO A 20 -2.73 -17.47 7.19
N LEU A 21 -2.61 -16.18 6.91
CA LEU A 21 -3.03 -15.54 5.67
C LEU A 21 -1.95 -15.73 4.60
N PHE A 22 -2.39 -15.79 3.35
CA PHE A 22 -1.53 -15.75 2.18
C PHE A 22 -1.16 -14.29 1.89
N VAL A 23 0.08 -13.91 2.20
CA VAL A 23 0.58 -12.55 2.04
C VAL A 23 1.42 -12.44 0.78
N PRO A 24 1.11 -11.53 -0.16
CA PRO A 24 1.90 -11.34 -1.37
C PRO A 24 3.25 -10.71 -1.04
N VAL A 25 4.31 -11.30 -1.56
CA VAL A 25 5.68 -10.84 -1.37
C VAL A 25 6.39 -10.64 -2.71
N ARG A 26 7.42 -9.79 -2.72
CA ARG A 26 8.39 -9.79 -3.80
C ARG A 26 9.66 -10.49 -3.33
N PRO A 27 10.08 -11.58 -3.97
CA PRO A 27 11.38 -12.17 -3.68
C PRO A 27 12.46 -11.18 -4.11
N GLY A 28 13.45 -10.98 -3.24
CA GLY A 28 14.61 -10.12 -3.48
C GLY A 28 15.89 -10.77 -2.96
N PRO A 29 17.05 -10.20 -3.26
CA PRO A 29 18.36 -10.79 -2.95
C PRO A 29 18.62 -10.97 -1.45
N SER A 30 17.91 -10.24 -0.59
CA SER A 30 18.04 -10.31 0.88
C SER A 30 16.86 -11.00 1.57
N GLY A 31 15.91 -11.56 0.81
CA GLY A 31 14.72 -12.22 1.35
C GLY A 31 13.43 -11.80 0.65
N CYS A 32 12.30 -12.11 1.29
CA CYS A 32 10.97 -11.77 0.79
C CYS A 32 10.48 -10.46 1.39
N VAL A 33 10.04 -9.53 0.54
CA VAL A 33 9.49 -8.23 0.98
C VAL A 33 7.97 -8.23 0.80
N ALA A 34 7.22 -8.00 1.88
CA ALA A 34 5.76 -7.88 1.81
C ALA A 34 5.35 -6.72 0.88
N ARG A 35 4.40 -6.98 -0.02
CA ARG A 35 3.93 -5.97 -0.97
C ARG A 35 2.87 -5.09 -0.30
N ILE A 36 3.16 -3.79 -0.22
CA ILE A 36 2.21 -2.79 0.28
C ILE A 36 1.35 -2.27 -0.86
N PHE A 37 0.05 -2.16 -0.60
CA PHE A 37 -0.95 -1.65 -1.53
C PHE A 37 -1.47 -0.30 -1.05
N ARG A 38 -2.28 0.34 -1.88
CA ARG A 38 -2.95 1.60 -1.55
C ARG A 38 -4.46 1.38 -1.53
N THR A 39 -5.11 1.93 -0.52
CA THR A 39 -6.57 2.04 -0.48
C THR A 39 -7.04 3.11 -1.47
N PRO A 40 -8.33 3.15 -1.84
CA PRO A 40 -8.89 4.21 -2.69
C PRO A 40 -8.71 5.62 -2.12
N LEU A 41 -8.58 5.73 -0.79
CA LEU A 41 -8.30 7.00 -0.10
C LEU A 41 -6.81 7.40 -0.18
N GLY A 42 -5.95 6.56 -0.76
CA GLY A 42 -4.52 6.78 -0.89
C GLY A 42 -3.69 6.29 0.29
N ASP A 43 -4.33 5.72 1.32
CA ASP A 43 -3.66 5.18 2.50
C ASP A 43 -2.91 3.89 2.17
N ARG A 44 -1.78 3.64 2.83
CA ARG A 44 -0.99 2.42 2.62
C ARG A 44 -1.59 1.29 3.44
N THR A 45 -1.78 0.12 2.83
CA THR A 45 -2.32 -1.06 3.50
C THR A 45 -1.55 -2.32 3.12
N ALA A 46 -1.37 -3.22 4.07
CA ALA A 46 -0.91 -4.57 3.78
C ALA A 46 -2.10 -5.45 3.40
N VAL A 47 -1.91 -6.35 2.45
CA VAL A 47 -2.97 -7.25 2.00
C VAL A 47 -2.65 -8.67 2.44
N GLY A 48 -3.65 -9.37 2.97
CA GLY A 48 -3.62 -10.81 3.19
C GLY A 48 -4.84 -11.47 2.54
N PHE A 49 -4.69 -12.70 2.07
CA PHE A 49 -5.80 -13.49 1.55
C PHE A 49 -6.03 -14.69 2.45
N THR A 50 -7.29 -15.06 2.68
CA THR A 50 -7.59 -16.31 3.42
C THR A 50 -7.33 -17.55 2.56
N CYS A 51 -7.38 -17.41 1.24
CA CYS A 51 -7.19 -18.50 0.28
C CYS A 51 -6.16 -18.12 -0.81
N GLU A 52 -5.33 -19.09 -1.20
CA GLU A 52 -4.40 -18.95 -2.32
C GLU A 52 -5.13 -18.62 -3.64
N SER A 53 -6.30 -19.24 -3.87
CA SER A 53 -7.11 -19.02 -5.07
C SER A 53 -7.56 -17.56 -5.19
N SER A 54 -7.93 -16.91 -4.09
CA SER A 54 -8.27 -15.48 -4.06
C SER A 54 -7.06 -14.60 -4.38
N LEU A 55 -5.88 -14.98 -3.88
CA LEU A 55 -4.62 -14.29 -4.17
C LEU A 55 -4.31 -14.36 -5.66
N ILE A 56 -4.35 -15.56 -6.24
CA ILE A 56 -4.07 -15.81 -7.67
C ILE A 56 -5.11 -15.10 -8.55
N ALA A 57 -6.38 -15.12 -8.18
CA ALA A 57 -7.43 -14.42 -8.90
C ALA A 57 -7.23 -12.89 -8.90
N THR A 58 -6.65 -12.35 -7.83
CA THR A 58 -6.48 -10.90 -7.66
C THR A 58 -5.16 -10.37 -8.22
N LEU A 59 -4.05 -11.09 -7.99
CA LEU A 59 -2.69 -10.64 -8.31
C LEU A 59 -2.05 -11.41 -9.47
N GLY A 60 -2.67 -12.51 -9.90
CA GLY A 60 -2.16 -13.41 -10.91
C GLY A 60 -1.33 -14.57 -10.33
N PRO A 61 -1.17 -15.67 -11.08
CA PRO A 61 -0.44 -16.86 -10.64
C PRO A 61 1.07 -16.66 -10.47
N GLU A 62 1.64 -15.66 -11.15
CA GLU A 62 3.07 -15.33 -11.08
C GLU A 62 3.46 -14.62 -9.76
N GLN A 63 2.47 -14.22 -8.95
CA GLN A 63 2.72 -13.47 -7.72
C GLN A 63 3.16 -14.43 -6.60
N ALA A 64 4.42 -14.32 -6.19
CA ALA A 64 4.94 -15.02 -5.02
C ALA A 64 4.22 -14.62 -3.72
N TRP A 65 4.05 -15.57 -2.81
CA TRP A 65 3.35 -15.39 -1.54
C TRP A 65 3.98 -16.21 -0.41
N ILE A 66 3.71 -15.80 0.83
CA ILE A 66 4.09 -16.55 2.05
C ILE A 66 2.86 -16.71 2.95
N ARG A 67 2.92 -17.67 3.87
CA ARG A 67 1.90 -17.84 4.91
C ARG A 67 2.34 -17.09 6.17
N LEU A 68 1.54 -16.13 6.59
CA LEU A 68 1.84 -15.31 7.77
C LEU A 68 0.55 -15.05 8.56
N ALA A 69 0.61 -15.17 9.88
CA ALA A 69 -0.51 -14.77 10.73
C ALA A 69 -0.74 -13.25 10.61
N GLU A 70 -2.00 -12.81 10.66
CA GLU A 70 -2.34 -11.38 10.68
C GLU A 70 -1.53 -10.57 11.71
N PRO A 71 -1.41 -10.99 13.00
CA PRO A 71 -0.62 -10.24 13.98
C PRO A 71 0.86 -10.15 13.62
N ALA A 72 1.42 -11.19 12.99
CA ALA A 72 2.81 -11.17 12.52
C ALA A 72 2.97 -10.22 11.31
N LEU A 73 2.00 -10.19 10.39
CA LEU A 73 1.98 -9.20 9.31
C LEU A 73 1.92 -7.78 9.87
N ARG A 74 1.05 -7.55 10.87
CA ARG A 74 0.90 -6.25 11.52
C ARG A 74 2.21 -5.76 12.15
N ALA A 75 2.91 -6.64 12.86
CA ALA A 75 4.21 -6.31 13.46
C ALA A 75 5.27 -5.92 12.41
N LEU A 76 5.22 -6.48 11.20
CA LEU A 76 6.15 -6.13 10.12
C LEU A 76 5.86 -4.77 9.47
N ILE A 77 4.61 -4.33 9.49
CA ILE A 77 4.16 -3.13 8.78
C ILE A 77 4.00 -1.92 9.70
N GLU A 78 3.83 -2.13 11.00
CA GLU A 78 3.85 -1.09 12.03
C GLU A 78 5.08 -0.17 11.94
N PRO A 79 6.35 -0.67 11.86
CA PRO A 79 7.52 0.19 11.74
C PRO A 79 7.57 0.96 10.41
N LEU A 80 6.78 0.57 9.42
CA LEU A 80 6.63 1.30 8.15
C LEU A 80 5.58 2.41 8.24
N GLY A 81 4.96 2.60 9.41
CA GLY A 81 3.86 3.55 9.64
C GLY A 81 2.52 3.08 9.08
N ILE A 82 2.37 1.77 8.84
CA ILE A 82 1.16 1.18 8.26
C ILE A 82 0.41 0.45 9.36
N ALA A 83 -0.77 0.95 9.74
CA ALA A 83 -1.60 0.33 10.77
C ALA A 83 -2.67 -0.62 10.21
N THR A 84 -2.91 -0.55 8.90
CA THR A 84 -4.04 -1.20 8.23
C THR A 84 -3.60 -2.50 7.56
N VAL A 85 -4.29 -3.60 7.90
CA VAL A 85 -4.25 -4.89 7.20
C VAL A 85 -5.60 -5.10 6.55
N THR A 86 -5.62 -5.38 5.25
CA THR A 86 -6.82 -5.70 4.48
C THR A 86 -6.83 -7.18 4.14
N VAL A 87 -7.83 -7.90 4.64
CA VAL A 87 -8.03 -9.33 4.37
C VAL A 87 -9.02 -9.50 3.21
N ASP A 88 -8.67 -10.35 2.25
CA ASP A 88 -9.45 -10.64 1.02
C ASP A 88 -10.04 -9.38 0.38
N PRO A 89 -9.18 -8.45 -0.11
CA PRO A 89 -9.68 -7.31 -0.85
C PRO A 89 -10.41 -7.81 -2.09
N GLN A 90 -11.72 -7.64 -2.09
CA GLN A 90 -12.52 -7.81 -3.29
C GLN A 90 -12.15 -6.67 -4.24
N PHE A 91 -11.20 -6.91 -5.14
CA PHE A 91 -10.99 -6.10 -6.33
C PHE A 91 -12.16 -6.30 -7.31
N THR A 92 -13.40 -6.09 -6.85
CA THR A 92 -14.45 -5.65 -7.75
C THR A 92 -14.00 -4.27 -8.21
N ALA A 93 -13.51 -4.17 -9.44
CA ALA A 93 -13.21 -2.89 -10.07
C ALA A 93 -14.50 -2.05 -10.09
N ARG A 94 -14.79 -1.31 -9.02
CA ARG A 94 -15.67 -0.15 -9.17
C ARG A 94 -14.88 0.80 -10.07
N PRO A 95 -15.44 1.23 -11.21
CA PRO A 95 -14.77 2.20 -12.06
C PRO A 95 -14.36 3.37 -11.17
N ALA A 96 -13.07 3.69 -11.18
CA ALA A 96 -12.57 4.86 -10.49
C ALA A 96 -13.39 6.04 -11.02
N SER A 97 -14.28 6.59 -10.18
CA SER A 97 -14.84 7.90 -10.48
C SER A 97 -13.64 8.82 -10.66
N PRO A 98 -13.50 9.51 -11.80
CA PRO A 98 -12.36 10.38 -12.01
C PRO A 98 -12.31 11.35 -10.84
N ALA A 99 -11.27 11.25 -10.02
CA ALA A 99 -10.99 12.22 -8.99
C ALA A 99 -10.94 13.56 -9.72
N ARG A 100 -11.95 14.41 -9.48
CA ARG A 100 -11.99 15.78 -9.99
C ARG A 100 -10.62 16.38 -9.71
N PRO A 101 -9.91 16.93 -10.70
CA PRO A 101 -8.54 17.37 -10.51
C PRO A 101 -8.53 18.35 -9.34
N ALA A 102 -7.92 17.95 -8.23
CA ALA A 102 -7.50 18.89 -7.21
C ALA A 102 -6.61 19.88 -7.96
N ARG A 103 -7.04 21.15 -8.01
CA ARG A 103 -6.36 22.23 -8.70
C ARG A 103 -4.90 22.21 -8.25
N ALA A 104 -4.03 21.67 -9.10
CA ALA A 104 -2.60 21.69 -8.88
C ALA A 104 -2.21 23.17 -8.82
N ALA A 105 -1.88 23.66 -7.62
CA ALA A 105 -1.01 24.81 -7.53
C ALA A 105 0.26 24.43 -8.29
N ARG A 106 0.48 25.09 -9.42
CA ARG A 106 1.59 24.83 -10.34
C ARG A 106 2.90 24.90 -9.53
N PRO A 107 3.70 23.84 -9.43
CA PRO A 107 5.11 24.03 -9.10
C PRO A 107 5.74 24.68 -10.33
N THR A 108 5.88 26.00 -10.30
CA THR A 108 6.72 26.71 -11.25
C THR A 108 8.16 26.29 -10.97
N CYS A 109 8.70 25.37 -11.76
CA CYS A 109 10.15 25.26 -11.91
C CYS A 109 10.63 26.58 -12.53
N PRO A 110 11.45 27.40 -11.85
CA PRO A 110 12.15 28.47 -12.54
C PRO A 110 13.19 27.80 -13.45
N VAL A 111 12.89 27.72 -14.75
CA VAL A 111 13.92 27.44 -15.74
C VAL A 111 14.88 28.62 -15.71
N ARG A 112 16.14 28.38 -15.33
CA ARG A 112 17.18 29.39 -15.52
C ARG A 112 17.38 29.56 -17.03
N PRO A 113 17.21 30.76 -17.59
CA PRO A 113 17.60 30.99 -18.98
C PRO A 113 19.12 30.85 -19.08
N VAL A 114 19.58 29.92 -19.91
CA VAL A 114 20.97 29.85 -20.35
C VAL A 114 21.19 31.02 -21.31
N ASN A 115 22.07 31.94 -20.92
CA ASN A 115 22.44 33.10 -21.71
C ASN A 115 23.19 32.61 -22.97
N PRO A 116 22.81 33.01 -24.20
CA PRO A 116 23.61 32.70 -25.37
C PRO A 116 24.92 33.48 -25.30
N VAL A 117 26.05 32.76 -25.32
CA VAL A 117 27.37 33.35 -25.52
C VAL A 117 27.44 33.90 -26.94
N VAL A 118 27.62 35.22 -27.05
CA VAL A 118 27.85 35.90 -28.33
C VAL A 118 29.34 35.75 -28.67
N PRO A 119 29.73 35.11 -29.78
CA PRO A 119 31.10 35.23 -30.27
C PRO A 119 31.31 36.61 -30.93
N ALA A 120 32.39 37.27 -30.52
CA ALA A 120 32.82 38.61 -30.92
C ALA A 120 33.07 38.75 -32.45
N PRO A 121 32.98 39.97 -33.02
CA PRO A 121 33.27 40.19 -34.43
C PRO A 121 34.78 40.18 -34.72
N ALA A 122 35.17 39.50 -35.81
CA ALA A 122 36.52 39.60 -36.39
C ALA A 122 36.61 40.80 -37.37
N PRO A 123 37.80 41.42 -37.51
CA PRO A 123 37.96 42.74 -38.13
C PRO A 123 37.94 42.74 -39.66
N ARG A 124 37.44 43.83 -40.25
CA ARG A 124 37.65 44.19 -41.65
C ARG A 124 39.11 44.57 -41.90
N VAL A 125 39.73 43.95 -42.90
CA VAL A 125 40.88 44.44 -43.67
C VAL A 125 40.66 43.84 -45.07
N GLY A 126 40.29 44.59 -46.10
CA GLY A 126 41.16 45.46 -46.92
C GLY A 126 40.80 45.17 -48.38
#